data_AF-A0AAU5TGD4-F1
#
_entry.id   AF-A0AAU5TGD4-F1
#
_cell.length_a   1.000
_cell.length_b   1.000
_cell.length_c   1.000
_cell.angle_alpha   90.00
_cell.angle_beta   90.00
_cell.angle_gamma   90.00
#
_symmetry.space_group_name_H-M   'P 1'
#
loop_
_entity.id
_entity.type
_entity.pdbx_description
1 polymer ?
#
loop_
_entity_poly.entity_id
_entity_poly.type
_entity_poly.pdbx_seq_one_letter_code
_entity_poly.pdbx_strand_id
1 'polypeptide(L)'
;MFRTTWQRPLILAAASLALFTGTACAAQASAPHAQAGISVPAAADHPKPCAAFGKGGEGGEGGKGGEGGKPGQPGQPGQPGRSGCLRFDDLPDKPKSKLSMVDKVYIVMVLITDDSDETKEKIAKKYDVSHDQLDTWKQDYLDGDWFALMGADVPA
;
A
#
# COMPACT_ATOMS: atom_id res chain seq x y z
N MET A 1 39.03 40.49 -12.37
CA MET A 1 39.11 40.95 -10.96
C MET A 1 37.95 40.30 -10.19
N PHE A 2 38.15 39.93 -8.93
CA PHE A 2 37.20 39.16 -8.12
C PHE A 2 36.40 40.05 -7.13
N ARG A 3 35.25 39.51 -6.65
CA ARG A 3 34.40 40.01 -5.54
C ARG A 3 33.62 41.29 -5.90
N THR A 4 32.40 41.59 -5.41
CA THR A 4 31.46 40.96 -4.45
C THR A 4 30.02 41.38 -4.93
N THR A 5 28.86 40.94 -4.43
CA THR A 5 28.45 40.38 -3.12
C THR A 5 27.23 39.45 -3.27
N TRP A 6 26.93 38.64 -2.26
CA TRP A 6 25.75 37.78 -2.15
C TRP A 6 24.74 38.41 -1.16
N GLN A 7 23.45 38.49 -1.49
CA GLN A 7 22.42 38.91 -0.52
C GLN A 7 21.27 37.89 -0.45
N ARG A 8 21.26 37.11 0.64
CA ARG A 8 20.06 36.45 1.17
C ARG A 8 19.55 37.28 2.37
N PRO A 9 18.26 37.64 2.42
CA PRO A 9 17.61 37.93 3.70
C PRO A 9 17.17 36.62 4.36
N LEU A 10 17.72 36.34 5.54
CA LEU A 10 17.17 35.34 6.47
C LEU A 10 15.83 35.83 7.01
N ILE A 11 14.77 35.01 6.93
CA ILE A 11 13.56 35.19 7.73
C ILE A 11 13.51 34.06 8.76
N LEU A 12 13.95 34.38 9.98
CA LEU A 12 13.73 33.55 11.16
C LEU A 12 12.32 33.81 11.68
N ALA A 13 11.42 32.84 11.52
CA ALA A 13 10.12 32.83 12.17
C ALA A 13 10.08 31.69 13.20
N ALA A 14 10.36 32.02 14.47
CA ALA A 14 10.22 31.10 15.59
C ALA A 14 8.92 31.42 16.34
N ALA A 15 8.03 30.44 16.48
CA ALA A 15 6.82 30.55 17.31
C ALA A 15 6.38 29.18 17.87
N SER A 16 6.87 28.89 19.07
CA SER A 16 6.20 28.20 20.18
C SER A 16 5.56 26.80 20.03
N LEU A 17 5.93 25.95 20.99
CA LEU A 17 5.33 24.66 21.32
C LEU A 17 3.83 24.74 21.68
N ALA A 18 3.08 23.70 21.31
CA ALA A 18 1.86 23.29 22.00
C ALA A 18 1.92 21.79 22.31
N LEU A 19 2.40 21.44 23.51
CA LEU A 19 2.29 20.10 24.09
C LEU A 19 0.96 20.01 24.83
N PHE A 20 -0.04 19.25 24.36
CA PHE A 20 -1.12 18.80 25.24
C PHE A 20 -1.64 17.39 24.92
N THR A 21 -1.38 16.50 25.88
CA THR A 21 -2.20 15.36 26.32
C THR A 21 -2.81 14.42 25.27
N GLY A 22 -2.26 13.21 25.19
CA GLY A 22 -3.00 12.05 24.70
C GLY A 22 -4.04 11.57 25.72
N THR A 23 -5.11 10.95 25.20
CA THR A 23 -6.06 10.14 25.97
C THR A 23 -6.13 8.74 25.37
N ALA A 24 -6.25 7.73 26.23
CA ALA A 24 -6.07 6.33 25.88
C ALA A 24 -7.18 5.74 24.99
N CYS A 25 -6.88 4.55 24.43
CA CYS A 25 -7.84 3.74 23.69
C CYS A 25 -9.14 3.48 24.47
N ALA A 26 -10.28 3.72 23.83
CA ALA A 26 -11.55 3.13 24.20
C ALA A 26 -12.05 2.26 23.04
N ALA A 27 -11.90 0.93 23.18
CA ALA A 27 -12.56 -0.01 22.29
C ALA A 27 -14.03 -0.11 22.68
N GLN A 28 -14.93 0.44 21.86
CA GLN A 28 -16.38 0.25 22.01
C GLN A 28 -16.95 -0.39 20.76
N ALA A 29 -17.10 -1.71 20.81
CA ALA A 29 -17.96 -2.44 19.89
C ALA A 29 -19.41 -2.36 20.41
N SER A 30 -20.36 -1.92 19.58
CA SER A 30 -21.70 -2.54 19.37
C SER A 30 -22.73 -1.60 18.72
N ALA A 31 -22.79 -1.65 17.38
CA ALA A 31 -24.03 -1.70 16.58
C ALA A 31 -25.01 -0.49 16.66
N PRO A 32 -26.09 -0.44 15.84
CA PRO A 32 -25.96 0.24 14.56
C PRO A 32 -27.06 1.29 14.30
N HIS A 33 -26.66 2.50 13.91
CA HIS A 33 -27.60 3.44 13.29
C HIS A 33 -27.66 3.22 11.78
N ALA A 34 -28.80 2.73 11.32
CA ALA A 34 -29.10 2.61 9.90
C ALA A 34 -29.19 4.01 9.25
N GLN A 35 -28.24 4.34 8.38
CA GLN A 35 -28.40 5.39 7.39
C GLN A 35 -28.62 4.75 6.02
N ALA A 36 -29.72 5.13 5.37
CA ALA A 36 -30.05 4.65 4.03
C ALA A 36 -29.03 5.19 3.02
N GLY A 37 -28.14 4.30 2.55
CA GLY A 37 -27.13 4.59 1.53
C GLY A 37 -27.56 4.05 0.17
N ILE A 38 -27.93 4.98 -0.72
CA ILE A 38 -28.16 4.85 -2.15
C ILE A 38 -27.44 3.65 -2.80
N SER A 39 -28.19 2.74 -3.41
CA SER A 39 -27.63 1.63 -4.20
C SER A 39 -26.95 2.16 -5.47
N VAL A 40 -25.63 2.38 -5.39
CA VAL A 40 -24.79 2.56 -6.58
C VAL A 40 -24.51 1.16 -7.16
N PRO A 41 -24.77 0.90 -8.46
CA PRO A 41 -24.46 -0.38 -9.08
C PRO A 41 -22.96 -0.65 -9.04
N ALA A 42 -22.59 -1.92 -8.90
CA ALA A 42 -21.20 -2.35 -8.72
C ALA A 42 -20.27 -1.77 -9.81
N ALA A 43 -19.27 -1.01 -9.38
CA ALA A 43 -18.17 -0.62 -10.26
C ALA A 43 -17.41 -1.89 -10.71
N ALA A 44 -17.07 -1.92 -12.00
CA ALA A 44 -16.44 -3.06 -12.65
C ALA A 44 -15.09 -3.46 -12.04
N ASP A 45 -14.63 -4.67 -12.37
CA ASP A 45 -13.34 -5.30 -11.99
C ASP A 45 -12.22 -4.34 -11.58
N HIS A 46 -12.23 -3.96 -10.30
CA HIS A 46 -11.06 -3.41 -9.64
C HIS A 46 -10.14 -4.57 -9.22
N PRO A 47 -8.81 -4.45 -9.39
CA PRO A 47 -7.90 -5.38 -8.72
C PRO A 47 -8.22 -5.36 -7.23
N LYS A 48 -8.39 -6.56 -6.64
CA LYS A 48 -8.95 -6.74 -5.30
C LYS A 48 -8.23 -5.82 -4.32
N PRO A 49 -8.94 -4.93 -3.60
CA PRO A 49 -8.29 -3.94 -2.75
C PRO A 49 -7.56 -4.65 -1.61
N CYS A 50 -6.25 -4.77 -1.79
CA CYS A 50 -5.34 -5.00 -0.69
C CYS A 50 -5.34 -3.76 0.19
N ALA A 51 -6.26 -3.74 1.18
CA ALA A 51 -6.07 -2.94 2.36
C ALA A 51 -4.65 -3.21 2.89
N ALA A 52 -3.95 -2.19 3.41
CA ALA A 52 -2.53 -2.31 3.81
C ALA A 52 -2.25 -3.32 4.95
N PHE A 53 -3.28 -4.06 5.38
CA PHE A 53 -3.25 -5.15 6.32
C PHE A 53 -3.74 -6.40 5.57
N GLY A 54 -2.89 -7.45 5.54
CA GLY A 54 -3.05 -8.65 4.73
C GLY A 54 -4.43 -9.29 4.73
N LYS A 55 -4.80 -9.97 3.63
CA LYS A 55 -6.10 -10.67 3.50
C LYS A 55 -6.32 -11.55 4.74
N GLY A 56 -7.41 -11.26 5.47
CA GLY A 56 -7.83 -12.02 6.63
C GLY A 56 -7.93 -13.52 6.31
N GLY A 57 -7.55 -14.34 7.28
CA GLY A 57 -7.57 -15.78 7.16
C GLY A 57 -8.98 -16.35 6.96
N GLU A 58 -9.07 -17.53 6.37
CA GLU A 58 -10.35 -18.25 6.24
C GLU A 58 -10.77 -18.82 7.60
N GLY A 59 -12.05 -18.68 7.93
CA GLY A 59 -12.64 -19.21 9.16
C GLY A 59 -12.55 -20.74 9.21
N GLY A 60 -12.32 -21.28 10.40
CA GLY A 60 -12.19 -22.73 10.62
C GLY A 60 -13.53 -23.46 10.59
N GLU A 61 -13.49 -24.77 10.32
CA GLU A 61 -14.69 -25.62 10.31
C GLU A 61 -15.22 -25.87 11.73
N GLY A 62 -16.55 -25.82 11.86
CA GLY A 62 -17.24 -26.14 13.11
C GLY A 62 -17.10 -27.61 13.54
N GLY A 63 -17.04 -27.84 14.84
CA GLY A 63 -16.95 -29.18 15.41
C GLY A 63 -18.20 -30.04 15.20
N LYS A 64 -18.04 -31.37 15.23
CA LYS A 64 -19.16 -32.32 15.11
C LYS A 64 -19.79 -32.59 16.48
N GLY A 65 -21.13 -32.56 16.54
CA GLY A 65 -21.88 -32.97 17.72
C GLY A 65 -21.62 -34.43 18.11
N GLY A 66 -21.69 -34.73 19.41
CA GLY A 66 -21.51 -36.08 19.94
C GLY A 66 -22.83 -36.86 20.00
N GLU A 67 -22.75 -38.18 19.88
CA GLU A 67 -23.89 -39.09 20.01
C GLU A 67 -23.89 -39.82 21.36
N GLY A 68 -25.08 -40.10 21.91
CA GLY A 68 -25.26 -41.08 22.98
C GLY A 68 -24.47 -40.80 24.26
N GLY A 69 -24.53 -39.57 24.79
CA GLY A 69 -23.85 -39.19 26.04
C GLY A 69 -22.34 -38.98 25.90
N LYS A 70 -21.76 -39.12 24.71
CA LYS A 70 -20.35 -38.82 24.45
C LYS A 70 -20.18 -37.35 24.05
N PRO A 71 -19.08 -36.68 24.47
CA PRO A 71 -18.73 -35.36 23.97
C PRO A 71 -18.56 -35.35 22.44
N GLY A 72 -18.90 -34.21 21.82
CA GLY A 72 -18.59 -33.95 20.41
C GLY A 72 -17.10 -33.71 20.17
N GLN A 73 -16.71 -33.62 18.90
CA GLN A 73 -15.34 -33.26 18.50
C GLN A 73 -15.24 -31.73 18.31
N PRO A 74 -14.18 -31.07 18.82
CA PRO A 74 -13.96 -29.65 18.55
C PRO A 74 -13.72 -29.39 17.06
N GLY A 75 -14.02 -28.18 16.62
CA GLY A 75 -13.73 -27.72 15.27
C GLY A 75 -12.24 -27.50 15.02
N GLN A 76 -11.85 -27.32 13.76
CA GLN A 76 -10.48 -26.93 13.43
C GLN A 76 -10.34 -25.41 13.47
N PRO A 77 -9.20 -24.86 13.94
CA PRO A 77 -8.92 -23.43 13.81
C PRO A 77 -8.79 -23.03 12.33
N GLY A 78 -9.16 -21.79 12.02
CA GLY A 78 -9.01 -21.24 10.68
C GLY A 78 -7.55 -21.06 10.26
N GLN A 79 -7.30 -20.90 8.96
CA GLN A 79 -5.96 -20.56 8.47
C GLN A 79 -5.60 -19.12 8.88
N PRO A 80 -4.33 -18.83 9.24
CA PRO A 80 -3.90 -17.45 9.45
C PRO A 80 -3.99 -16.65 8.14
N GLY A 81 -4.26 -15.35 8.26
CA GLY A 81 -4.16 -14.43 7.12
C GLY A 81 -2.74 -14.35 6.57
N ARG A 82 -2.59 -14.08 5.27
CA ARG A 82 -1.26 -13.91 4.67
C ARG A 82 -0.71 -12.53 5.00
N SER A 83 0.50 -12.47 5.53
CA SER A 83 1.24 -11.21 5.68
C SER A 83 1.76 -10.73 4.33
N GLY A 84 1.66 -9.41 4.09
CA GLY A 84 2.05 -8.79 2.82
C GLY A 84 0.91 -8.74 1.81
N CYS A 85 0.73 -7.56 1.22
CA CYS A 85 -0.38 -7.21 0.33
C CYS A 85 0.08 -6.80 -1.08
N LEU A 86 1.39 -6.88 -1.31
CA LEU A 86 2.08 -6.33 -2.46
C LEU A 86 3.23 -7.27 -2.80
N ARG A 87 2.96 -8.25 -3.68
CA ARG A 87 3.99 -9.12 -4.27
C ARG A 87 4.14 -8.78 -5.74
N PHE A 88 5.24 -9.23 -6.36
CA PHE A 88 5.42 -9.17 -7.81
C PHE A 88 4.22 -9.76 -8.59
N ASP A 89 3.63 -10.84 -8.06
CA ASP A 89 2.50 -11.54 -8.67
C ASP A 89 1.20 -10.72 -8.65
N ASP A 90 1.07 -9.74 -7.74
CA ASP A 90 -0.09 -8.85 -7.61
C ASP A 90 0.01 -7.62 -8.55
N LEU A 91 1.15 -7.42 -9.21
CA LEU A 91 1.40 -6.27 -10.08
C LEU A 91 0.58 -6.35 -11.38
N PRO A 92 0.06 -5.21 -11.90
CA PRO A 92 -0.92 -5.18 -12.98
C PRO A 92 -0.40 -5.80 -14.29
N ASP A 93 -1.21 -6.64 -14.90
CA ASP A 93 -0.89 -7.35 -16.15
C ASP A 93 -1.20 -6.51 -17.39
N LYS A 94 -0.41 -5.46 -17.59
CA LYS A 94 -0.50 -4.56 -18.76
C LYS A 94 0.86 -3.92 -19.07
N PRO A 95 1.16 -3.60 -20.35
CA PRO A 95 2.45 -3.02 -20.73
C PRO A 95 2.64 -1.61 -20.17
N LYS A 96 3.91 -1.16 -20.10
CA LYS A 96 4.33 0.19 -19.64
C LYS A 96 3.49 1.33 -20.18
N SER A 97 3.21 1.33 -21.48
CA SER A 97 2.40 2.34 -22.17
C SER A 97 0.92 2.42 -21.72
N LYS A 98 0.47 1.51 -20.86
CA LYS A 98 -0.86 1.47 -20.23
C LYS A 98 -0.81 1.52 -18.70
N LEU A 99 0.37 1.71 -18.10
CA LEU A 99 0.49 1.97 -16.66
C LEU A 99 -0.03 3.38 -16.36
N SER A 100 -1.04 3.47 -15.49
CA SER A 100 -1.41 4.73 -14.86
C SER A 100 -0.44 5.06 -13.73
N MET A 101 -0.52 6.28 -13.22
CA MET A 101 0.21 6.71 -12.02
C MET A 101 -0.02 5.75 -10.82
N VAL A 102 -1.25 5.26 -10.63
CA VAL A 102 -1.58 4.32 -9.55
C VAL A 102 -0.88 2.96 -9.73
N ASP A 103 -0.69 2.53 -10.98
CA ASP A 103 0.06 1.29 -11.27
C ASP A 103 1.55 1.48 -11.01
N LYS A 104 2.13 2.63 -11.40
CA LYS A 104 3.52 3.00 -11.05
C LYS A 104 3.71 3.03 -9.54
N VAL A 105 2.74 3.56 -8.77
CA VAL A 105 2.75 3.50 -7.30
C VAL A 105 2.75 2.07 -6.77
N TYR A 106 1.90 1.16 -7.28
CA TYR A 106 1.91 -0.24 -6.84
C TYR A 106 3.26 -0.94 -7.12
N ILE A 107 3.87 -0.67 -8.28
CA ILE A 107 5.22 -1.15 -8.62
C ILE A 107 6.26 -0.64 -7.61
N VAL A 108 6.23 0.66 -7.30
CA VAL A 108 7.14 1.26 -6.31
C VAL A 108 6.91 0.70 -4.92
N MET A 109 5.67 0.46 -4.49
CA MET A 109 5.43 -0.12 -3.17
C MET A 109 5.97 -1.56 -3.06
N VAL A 110 5.96 -2.36 -4.15
CA VAL A 110 6.67 -3.65 -4.17
C VAL A 110 8.18 -3.45 -3.99
N LEU A 111 8.79 -2.49 -4.71
CA LEU A 111 10.22 -2.14 -4.59
C LEU A 111 10.62 -1.54 -3.23
N ILE A 112 9.67 -1.03 -2.45
CA ILE A 112 9.86 -0.61 -1.06
C ILE A 112 9.82 -1.82 -0.11
N THR A 113 8.98 -2.82 -0.39
CA THR A 113 8.90 -4.04 0.43
C THR A 113 9.97 -5.08 0.12
N ASP A 114 10.46 -5.12 -1.12
CA ASP A 114 11.49 -6.04 -1.62
C ASP A 114 12.31 -5.32 -2.70
N ASP A 115 13.47 -4.80 -2.29
CA ASP A 115 14.41 -4.06 -3.14
C ASP A 115 15.49 -4.97 -3.77
N SER A 116 15.29 -6.29 -3.75
CA SER A 116 16.27 -7.24 -4.27
C SER A 116 16.44 -7.14 -5.79
N ASP A 117 17.65 -7.40 -6.27
CA ASP A 117 17.96 -7.42 -7.71
C ASP A 117 17.07 -8.41 -8.49
N GLU A 118 16.66 -9.52 -7.86
CA GLU A 118 15.74 -10.49 -8.45
C GLU A 118 14.35 -9.89 -8.69
N THR A 119 13.82 -9.11 -7.75
CA THR A 119 12.53 -8.43 -7.89
C THR A 119 12.62 -7.24 -8.84
N LYS A 120 13.72 -6.47 -8.83
CA LYS A 120 14.00 -5.43 -9.83
C LYS A 120 14.03 -6.00 -11.25
N GLU A 121 14.81 -7.05 -11.51
CA GLU A 121 14.93 -7.71 -12.82
C GLU A 121 13.57 -8.24 -13.30
N LYS A 122 12.78 -8.88 -12.42
CA LYS A 122 11.43 -9.34 -12.76
C LYS A 122 10.50 -8.20 -13.17
N ILE A 123 10.52 -7.08 -12.46
CA ILE A 123 9.70 -5.90 -12.77
C ILE A 123 10.18 -5.22 -14.05
N ALA A 124 11.50 -5.03 -14.19
CA ALA A 124 12.15 -4.46 -15.35
C ALA A 124 11.76 -5.20 -16.63
N LYS A 125 11.86 -6.54 -16.59
CA LYS A 125 11.47 -7.43 -17.69
C LYS A 125 9.96 -7.46 -17.94
N LYS A 126 9.11 -7.38 -16.91
CA LYS A 126 7.64 -7.36 -17.06
C LYS A 126 7.14 -6.09 -17.76
N TYR A 127 7.80 -4.96 -17.54
CA TYR A 127 7.38 -3.66 -18.05
C TYR A 127 8.28 -3.05 -19.13
N ASP A 128 9.39 -3.68 -19.51
CA ASP A 128 10.35 -3.13 -20.49
C ASP A 128 10.89 -1.74 -20.03
N VAL A 129 11.46 -1.73 -18.82
CA VAL A 129 12.06 -0.57 -18.16
C VAL A 129 13.45 -0.92 -17.63
N SER A 130 14.36 0.05 -17.55
CA SER A 130 15.67 -0.14 -16.92
C SER A 130 15.56 -0.13 -15.38
N HIS A 131 16.58 -0.67 -14.71
CA HIS A 131 16.69 -0.58 -13.24
C HIS A 131 16.77 0.89 -12.80
N ASP A 132 17.52 1.73 -13.51
CA ASP A 132 17.60 3.17 -13.23
C ASP A 132 16.22 3.86 -13.31
N GLN A 133 15.34 3.43 -14.23
CA GLN A 133 13.98 3.98 -14.33
C GLN A 133 13.10 3.53 -13.16
N LEU A 134 13.28 2.30 -12.65
CA LEU A 134 12.60 1.83 -11.43
C LEU A 134 13.11 2.55 -10.18
N ASP A 135 14.42 2.77 -10.07
CA ASP A 135 15.02 3.51 -8.97
C ASP A 135 14.63 4.99 -9.00
N THR A 136 14.50 5.59 -10.19
CA THR A 136 13.93 6.94 -10.38
C THR A 136 12.47 6.99 -9.89
N TRP A 137 11.60 6.07 -10.33
CA TRP A 137 10.22 6.03 -9.85
C TRP A 137 10.10 5.84 -8.34
N LYS A 138 11.01 5.04 -7.74
CA LYS A 138 11.11 4.85 -6.29
C LYS A 138 11.54 6.13 -5.58
N GLN A 139 12.52 6.85 -6.13
CA GLN A 139 13.00 8.13 -5.60
C GLN A 139 11.90 9.20 -5.67
N ASP A 140 11.26 9.38 -6.85
CA ASP A 140 10.16 10.32 -7.06
C ASP A 140 9.02 10.13 -6.05
N TYR A 141 8.65 8.88 -5.76
CA TYR A 141 7.64 8.53 -4.77
C TYR A 141 8.06 8.89 -3.34
N LEU A 142 9.32 8.62 -2.96
CA LEU A 142 9.85 8.90 -1.62
C LEU A 142 10.01 10.41 -1.36
N ASP A 143 10.41 11.17 -2.39
CA ASP A 143 10.53 12.63 -2.33
C ASP A 143 9.16 13.34 -2.48
N GLY A 144 8.10 12.60 -2.83
CA GLY A 144 6.75 13.11 -3.02
C GLY A 144 6.54 13.86 -4.34
N ASP A 145 7.43 13.70 -5.31
CA ASP A 145 7.28 14.25 -6.66
C ASP A 145 6.39 13.36 -7.53
N TRP A 146 5.09 13.45 -7.24
CA TRP A 146 4.05 12.78 -8.03
C TRP A 146 4.03 13.20 -9.50
N PHE A 147 4.57 14.38 -9.85
CA PHE A 147 4.62 14.87 -11.23
C PHE A 147 5.76 14.23 -12.02
N ALA A 148 6.95 14.10 -11.41
CA ALA A 148 8.04 13.29 -11.96
C ALA A 148 7.58 11.84 -12.16
N LEU A 149 6.98 11.20 -11.15
CA LEU A 149 6.48 9.83 -11.24
C LEU A 149 5.46 9.63 -12.41
N MET A 150 4.60 10.63 -12.65
CA MET A 150 3.73 10.64 -13.83
C MET A 150 4.51 10.74 -15.15
N GLY A 151 5.46 11.69 -15.23
CA GLY A 151 6.18 12.07 -16.44
C GLY A 151 7.48 11.32 -16.75
N ALA A 152 7.95 10.42 -15.88
CA ALA A 152 9.23 9.70 -15.97
C ALA A 152 9.31 8.63 -17.08
N ASP A 153 8.78 8.95 -18.26
CA ASP A 153 9.07 8.32 -19.55
C ASP A 153 10.01 9.21 -20.42
N VAL A 154 10.49 10.33 -19.85
CA VAL A 154 11.52 11.20 -20.43
C VAL A 154 12.91 10.69 -20.01
N PRO A 155 13.77 10.25 -20.96
CA PRO A 155 15.17 9.96 -20.66
C PRO A 155 15.95 11.24 -20.35
N ALA A 156 16.93 11.13 -19.45
CA ALA A 156 17.93 12.18 -19.16
C ALA A 156 19.01 12.27 -20.25
#